data_AF-A0A2L1UBD9-F1
#
_entry.id   AF-A0A2L1UBD9-F1
#
_cell.length_a   1.000
_cell.length_b   1.000
_cell.length_c   1.000
_cell.angle_alpha   90.00
_cell.angle_beta   90.00
_cell.angle_gamma   90.00
#
_symmetry.space_group_name_H-M   'P 1'
#
loop_
_entity.id
_entity.type
_entity.pdbx_description
1 polymer ?
#
loop_
_entity_poly.entity_id
_entity_poly.type
_entity_poly.pdbx_seq_one_letter_code
_entity_poly.pdbx_strand_id
1 'polypeptide(L)'
;MPKSVRIFDTTLRDGTQGEGVSLSVEDKLKIAHKLDELGVHYIEGGWPGSNSKDIEFFVRVRELNLKQAKISAFGSTRRKGIKASEDINLNRIIESGVEVASIFGKSWDFHVHKAIQTTLEENLSMIHDSVSYLKSKGLEVIYLAEHFFDGYKHNPAYALDTILKAQEGGADWIVLCDTNGGSLPDEVANIVTAVQQPLNIPLGIHAHNDCELGVANTLAAVAAGATQVQGTMNGYGERCGNANLCSVIPNLQLKMGLEALAPQQLELLTPTARYISEIANMHMPLNQPYVGTAAFAHKGGIHVSAILKNPTTYEHTKPEYVGNKQRVLVSELAGQSNLLSKAQELNMELDPQHEGTKKVILEVKNLEHEGYQFEGADASLELLLRKHVHGLEDIFRLESFKILMEKAAGKPEESEAFLKVNVHGNSMYTAAEGRGPLNALDYALRKALEPYYPSIRNMHLTDYKVRVLDEKDASAAKVRVLIETTNGETSWSTVGVSENVIEASWNALVDSFRYALIGKKPLPIAPMEYKEHVGLVNH
;
A
#
# COMPACT_ATOMS: atom_id res chain seq x y z
N MET A 1 -24.93 -20.57 8.03
CA MET A 1 -23.67 -19.99 7.49
C MET A 1 -22.63 -21.10 7.38
N PRO A 2 -21.77 -21.06 6.35
CA PRO A 2 -20.69 -22.05 6.16
C PRO A 2 -19.69 -22.01 7.32
N LYS A 3 -18.81 -23.03 7.46
CA LYS A 3 -17.72 -23.02 8.44
C LYS A 3 -16.43 -22.39 7.89
N SER A 4 -16.24 -22.47 6.57
CA SER A 4 -15.05 -22.00 5.87
C SER A 4 -15.44 -21.40 4.52
N VAL A 5 -14.61 -20.50 4.00
CA VAL A 5 -14.79 -19.85 2.69
C VAL A 5 -13.49 -19.96 1.91
N ARG A 6 -13.57 -20.33 0.63
CA ARG A 6 -12.41 -20.37 -0.26
C ARG A 6 -12.10 -18.98 -0.80
N ILE A 7 -10.85 -18.54 -0.65
CA ILE A 7 -10.34 -17.28 -1.20
C ILE A 7 -9.72 -17.54 -2.57
N PHE A 8 -10.22 -16.85 -3.57
CA PHE A 8 -9.73 -16.91 -4.93
C PHE A 8 -9.22 -15.50 -5.32
N ASP A 9 -7.92 -15.36 -5.49
CA ASP A 9 -7.28 -14.10 -5.85
C ASP A 9 -7.17 -13.95 -7.38
N THR A 10 -7.64 -12.81 -7.90
CA THR A 10 -7.57 -12.45 -9.32
C THR A 10 -6.59 -11.32 -9.60
N THR A 11 -5.67 -10.98 -8.70
CA THR A 11 -4.76 -9.83 -8.85
C THR A 11 -3.89 -9.93 -10.11
N LEU A 12 -3.45 -11.13 -10.47
CA LEU A 12 -2.58 -11.36 -11.63
C LEU A 12 -3.29 -11.34 -12.99
N ARG A 13 -4.63 -11.34 -13.00
CA ARG A 13 -5.45 -11.25 -14.22
C ARG A 13 -6.33 -10.02 -14.18
N ASP A 14 -7.41 -10.06 -13.40
CA ASP A 14 -8.38 -8.97 -13.28
C ASP A 14 -7.74 -7.70 -12.72
N GLY A 15 -6.91 -7.85 -11.68
CA GLY A 15 -6.16 -6.74 -11.10
C GLY A 15 -5.26 -6.01 -12.09
N THR A 16 -4.70 -6.73 -13.08
CA THR A 16 -3.86 -6.12 -14.13
C THR A 16 -4.64 -5.39 -15.22
N GLN A 17 -5.97 -5.46 -15.22
CA GLN A 17 -6.81 -4.65 -16.09
C GLN A 17 -7.05 -3.23 -15.53
N GLY A 18 -6.61 -2.96 -14.29
CA GLY A 18 -6.64 -1.63 -13.71
C GLY A 18 -5.68 -0.67 -14.39
N GLU A 19 -6.11 0.59 -14.55
CA GLU A 19 -5.28 1.63 -15.15
C GLU A 19 -4.00 1.84 -14.34
N GLY A 20 -2.85 1.86 -15.03
CA GLY A 20 -1.53 2.02 -14.40
C GLY A 20 -0.87 0.73 -13.89
N VAL A 21 -1.59 -0.39 -13.83
CA VAL A 21 -1.03 -1.66 -13.38
C VAL A 21 -0.36 -2.39 -14.56
N SER A 22 0.95 -2.63 -14.47
CA SER A 22 1.70 -3.40 -15.48
C SER A 22 2.73 -4.28 -14.82
N LEU A 23 2.53 -5.59 -14.91
CA LEU A 23 3.41 -6.59 -14.31
C LEU A 23 4.23 -7.30 -15.38
N SER A 24 5.53 -7.50 -15.15
CA SER A 24 6.34 -8.46 -15.90
C SER A 24 6.01 -9.90 -15.48
N VAL A 25 6.51 -10.90 -16.21
CA VAL A 25 6.37 -12.31 -15.79
C VAL A 25 7.02 -12.53 -14.42
N GLU A 26 8.17 -11.90 -14.18
CA GLU A 26 8.89 -11.99 -12.92
C GLU A 26 8.08 -11.40 -11.76
N ASP A 27 7.43 -10.26 -11.99
CA ASP A 27 6.53 -9.63 -11.01
C ASP A 27 5.34 -10.54 -10.69
N LYS A 28 4.74 -11.15 -11.72
CA LYS A 28 3.66 -12.14 -11.54
C LYS A 28 4.10 -13.33 -10.69
N LEU A 29 5.30 -13.87 -10.92
CA LEU A 29 5.84 -15.01 -10.15
C LEU A 29 6.10 -14.63 -8.69
N LYS A 30 6.68 -13.45 -8.44
CA LYS A 30 6.88 -12.92 -7.08
C LYS A 30 5.57 -12.75 -6.32
N ILE A 31 4.57 -12.16 -6.97
CA ILE A 31 3.24 -11.98 -6.38
C ILE A 31 2.56 -13.34 -6.16
N ALA A 32 2.63 -14.28 -7.11
CA ALA A 32 2.06 -15.63 -6.95
C ALA A 32 2.65 -16.35 -5.74
N HIS A 33 3.97 -16.29 -5.56
CA HIS A 33 4.64 -16.84 -4.39
C HIS A 33 4.15 -16.18 -3.09
N LYS A 34 4.01 -14.85 -3.09
CA LYS A 34 3.54 -14.11 -1.91
C LYS A 34 2.09 -14.42 -1.55
N LEU A 35 1.23 -14.62 -2.54
CA LEU A 35 -0.15 -15.04 -2.36
C LEU A 35 -0.24 -16.47 -1.81
N ASP A 36 0.62 -17.38 -2.27
CA ASP A 36 0.73 -18.74 -1.72
C ASP A 36 1.21 -18.73 -0.26
N GLU A 37 2.17 -17.87 0.10
CA GLU A 37 2.57 -17.68 1.51
C GLU A 37 1.41 -17.17 2.38
N LEU A 38 0.62 -16.21 1.86
CA LEU A 38 -0.58 -15.70 2.52
C LEU A 38 -1.65 -16.79 2.70
N GLY A 39 -1.61 -17.86 1.89
CA GLY A 39 -2.53 -18.99 2.01
C GLY A 39 -3.85 -18.82 1.26
N VAL A 40 -3.88 -18.03 0.20
CA VAL A 40 -5.06 -18.03 -0.69
C VAL A 40 -5.22 -19.39 -1.35
N HIS A 41 -6.45 -19.78 -1.65
CA HIS A 41 -6.75 -21.13 -2.14
C HIS A 41 -6.57 -21.26 -3.65
N TYR A 42 -6.84 -20.18 -4.37
CA TYR A 42 -6.70 -20.11 -5.82
C TYR A 42 -6.02 -18.80 -6.21
N ILE A 43 -5.17 -18.85 -7.23
CA ILE A 43 -4.56 -17.69 -7.88
C ILE A 43 -4.87 -17.78 -9.37
N GLU A 44 -5.55 -16.78 -9.92
CA GLU A 44 -5.80 -16.70 -11.37
C GLU A 44 -4.62 -16.05 -12.09
N GLY A 45 -3.85 -16.89 -12.79
CA GLY A 45 -2.54 -16.51 -13.35
C GLY A 45 -2.58 -15.59 -14.57
N GLY A 46 -3.71 -15.53 -15.26
CA GLY A 46 -3.86 -14.80 -16.52
C GLY A 46 -4.72 -15.54 -17.54
N TRP A 47 -4.69 -15.05 -18.77
CA TRP A 47 -5.44 -15.59 -19.90
C TRP A 47 -4.47 -16.14 -20.97
N PRO A 48 -4.16 -17.45 -20.97
CA PRO A 48 -3.17 -18.02 -21.89
C PRO A 48 -3.58 -17.93 -23.36
N GLY A 49 -4.88 -17.79 -23.65
CA GLY A 49 -5.40 -17.56 -24.99
C GLY A 49 -5.23 -16.12 -25.52
N SER A 50 -4.80 -15.17 -24.69
CA SER A 50 -4.78 -13.74 -25.04
C SER A 50 -3.39 -13.13 -25.17
N ASN A 51 -2.42 -13.50 -24.32
CA ASN A 51 -1.12 -12.83 -24.25
C ASN A 51 0.03 -13.82 -24.04
N SER A 52 1.14 -13.65 -24.76
CA SER A 52 2.35 -14.47 -24.61
C SER A 52 2.96 -14.40 -23.22
N LYS A 53 2.83 -13.26 -22.53
CA LYS A 53 3.27 -13.08 -21.14
C LYS A 53 2.61 -14.09 -20.20
N ASP A 54 1.32 -14.34 -20.38
CA ASP A 54 0.57 -15.26 -19.53
C ASP A 54 0.94 -16.71 -19.83
N ILE A 55 1.18 -17.04 -21.10
CA ILE A 55 1.72 -18.35 -21.50
C ILE A 55 3.05 -18.63 -20.79
N GLU A 56 3.98 -17.66 -20.80
CA GLU A 56 5.26 -17.80 -20.10
C GLU A 56 5.07 -17.96 -18.58
N PHE A 57 4.15 -17.19 -17.98
CA PHE A 57 3.82 -17.33 -16.56
C PHE A 57 3.36 -18.76 -16.22
N PHE A 58 2.44 -19.36 -16.98
CA PHE A 58 1.96 -20.72 -16.70
C PHE A 58 3.04 -21.80 -16.86
N VAL A 59 4.05 -21.57 -17.70
CA VAL A 59 5.21 -22.45 -17.78
C VAL A 59 6.08 -22.32 -16.53
N ARG A 60 6.44 -21.08 -16.16
CA ARG A 60 7.40 -20.80 -15.08
C ARG A 60 6.82 -20.97 -13.68
N VAL A 61 5.52 -20.73 -13.48
CA VAL A 61 4.87 -20.84 -12.17
C VAL A 61 4.96 -22.26 -11.59
N ARG A 62 5.08 -23.28 -12.46
CA ARG A 62 5.29 -24.67 -12.05
C ARG A 62 6.60 -24.89 -11.29
N GLU A 63 7.60 -24.03 -11.53
CA GLU A 63 8.90 -24.09 -10.85
C GLU A 63 8.82 -23.58 -9.40
N LEU A 64 7.79 -22.81 -9.05
CA LEU A 64 7.63 -22.23 -7.71
C LEU A 64 7.23 -23.27 -6.65
N ASN A 65 6.76 -24.45 -7.06
CA ASN A 65 6.31 -25.52 -6.15
C ASN A 65 5.40 -24.99 -5.02
N LEU A 66 4.32 -24.29 -5.43
CA LEU A 66 3.35 -23.69 -4.49
C LEU A 66 2.78 -24.74 -3.54
N LYS A 67 2.59 -24.35 -2.28
CA LYS A 67 2.23 -25.29 -1.21
C LYS A 67 0.73 -25.37 -0.96
N GLN A 68 -0.01 -24.31 -1.28
CA GLN A 68 -1.42 -24.15 -0.90
C GLN A 68 -2.30 -23.77 -2.08
N ALA A 69 -1.88 -22.77 -2.85
CA ALA A 69 -2.70 -22.21 -3.90
C ALA A 69 -2.71 -23.10 -5.15
N LYS A 70 -3.90 -23.35 -5.69
CA LYS A 70 -4.04 -23.87 -7.05
C LYS A 70 -3.97 -22.73 -8.06
N ILE A 71 -3.17 -22.90 -9.10
CA ILE A 71 -3.15 -21.95 -10.22
C ILE A 71 -4.35 -22.21 -11.14
N SER A 72 -5.10 -21.14 -11.43
CA SER A 72 -6.21 -21.14 -12.38
C SER A 72 -5.85 -20.38 -13.65
N ALA A 73 -6.26 -20.92 -14.81
CA ALA A 73 -6.23 -20.20 -16.07
C ALA A 73 -7.61 -19.63 -16.43
N PHE A 74 -7.64 -18.35 -16.78
CA PHE A 74 -8.86 -17.65 -17.20
C PHE A 74 -9.14 -17.89 -18.69
N GLY A 75 -10.43 -17.95 -19.05
CA GLY A 75 -10.85 -17.85 -20.44
C GLY A 75 -12.36 -17.70 -20.60
N SER A 76 -12.85 -17.96 -21.81
CA SER A 76 -14.27 -17.85 -22.15
C SER A 76 -14.86 -19.20 -22.54
N THR A 77 -16.18 -19.32 -22.53
CA THR A 77 -16.87 -20.39 -23.27
C THR A 77 -16.45 -20.41 -24.75
N ARG A 78 -16.64 -21.56 -25.40
CA ARG A 78 -16.39 -21.77 -26.84
C ARG A 78 -17.06 -20.70 -27.68
N ARG A 79 -16.47 -20.37 -28.83
CA ARG A 79 -17.11 -19.48 -29.80
C ARG A 79 -18.39 -20.10 -30.38
N LYS A 80 -19.33 -19.23 -30.76
CA LYS A 80 -20.59 -19.66 -31.40
C LYS A 80 -20.33 -20.42 -32.70
N GLY A 81 -21.09 -21.49 -32.92
CA GLY A 81 -21.05 -22.26 -34.17
C GLY A 81 -19.83 -23.17 -34.38
N ILE A 82 -18.96 -23.35 -33.38
CA ILE A 82 -17.86 -24.33 -33.41
C ILE A 82 -17.95 -25.29 -32.22
N LYS A 83 -17.29 -26.45 -32.30
CA LYS A 83 -17.24 -27.39 -31.18
C LYS A 83 -16.26 -26.91 -30.11
N ALA A 84 -16.51 -27.26 -28.84
CA ALA A 84 -15.61 -26.92 -27.74
C ALA A 84 -14.17 -27.45 -27.96
N SER A 85 -14.03 -28.64 -28.55
CA SER A 85 -12.73 -29.24 -28.88
C SER A 85 -11.94 -28.49 -29.96
N GLU A 86 -12.62 -27.68 -30.77
CA GLU A 86 -12.03 -26.88 -31.85
C GLU A 86 -11.72 -25.45 -31.38
N ASP A 87 -12.16 -25.06 -30.18
CA ASP A 87 -11.96 -23.72 -29.65
C ASP A 87 -10.51 -23.53 -29.16
N ILE A 88 -9.83 -22.54 -29.75
CA ILE A 88 -8.44 -22.24 -29.42
C ILE A 88 -8.29 -21.77 -27.96
N ASN A 89 -9.26 -21.03 -27.42
CA ASN A 89 -9.19 -20.51 -26.05
C ASN A 89 -9.21 -21.66 -25.03
N LEU A 90 -10.17 -22.58 -25.20
CA LEU A 90 -10.30 -23.76 -24.34
C LEU A 90 -9.08 -24.68 -24.44
N ASN A 91 -8.55 -24.89 -25.65
CA ASN A 91 -7.34 -25.68 -25.84
C ASN A 91 -6.10 -25.03 -25.20
N ARG A 92 -5.98 -23.69 -25.24
CA ARG A 92 -4.88 -22.97 -24.56
C ARG A 92 -4.93 -23.10 -23.04
N ILE A 93 -6.11 -23.18 -22.43
CA ILE A 93 -6.25 -23.50 -21.00
C ILE A 93 -5.68 -24.88 -20.72
N ILE A 94 -6.02 -25.89 -21.51
CA ILE A 94 -5.53 -27.27 -21.33
C ILE A 94 -4.00 -27.33 -21.53
N GLU A 95 -3.48 -26.68 -22.58
CA GLU A 95 -2.05 -26.62 -22.88
C GLU A 95 -1.24 -25.89 -21.79
N SER A 96 -1.87 -24.96 -21.06
CA SER A 96 -1.25 -24.28 -19.92
C SER A 96 -0.97 -25.20 -18.73
N GLY A 97 -1.48 -26.44 -18.74
CA GLY A 97 -1.20 -27.49 -17.76
C GLY A 97 -1.62 -27.16 -16.33
N VAL A 98 -2.56 -26.23 -16.16
CA VAL A 98 -3.20 -25.92 -14.88
C VAL A 98 -4.14 -27.05 -14.46
N GLU A 99 -4.46 -27.09 -13.17
CA GLU A 99 -5.48 -28.00 -12.62
C GLU A 99 -6.88 -27.38 -12.62
N VAL A 100 -6.96 -26.05 -12.67
CA VAL A 100 -8.20 -25.28 -12.52
C VAL A 100 -8.40 -24.38 -13.75
N ALA A 101 -9.59 -24.45 -14.33
CA ALA A 101 -10.03 -23.57 -15.39
C ALA A 101 -11.16 -22.66 -14.88
N SER A 102 -10.97 -21.35 -14.98
CA SER A 102 -12.00 -20.36 -14.69
C SER A 102 -12.51 -19.77 -16.01
N ILE A 103 -13.72 -20.12 -16.42
CA ILE A 103 -14.29 -19.65 -17.68
C ILE A 103 -15.54 -18.82 -17.47
N PHE A 104 -15.65 -17.70 -18.20
CA PHE A 104 -16.85 -16.88 -18.17
C PHE A 104 -17.82 -17.21 -19.31
N GLY A 105 -19.11 -17.04 -19.02
CA GLY A 105 -20.20 -17.04 -20.00
C GLY A 105 -21.23 -15.95 -19.70
N LYS A 106 -21.88 -15.42 -20.73
CA LYS A 106 -22.85 -14.33 -20.57
C LYS A 106 -24.14 -14.86 -19.94
N SER A 107 -24.53 -14.26 -18.82
CA SER A 107 -25.76 -14.59 -18.08
C SER A 107 -26.87 -13.55 -18.23
N TRP A 108 -26.72 -12.63 -19.18
CA TRP A 108 -27.72 -11.62 -19.52
C TRP A 108 -28.09 -11.75 -21.01
N ASP A 109 -29.38 -11.99 -21.30
CA ASP A 109 -29.93 -12.10 -22.66
C ASP A 109 -29.58 -10.90 -23.54
N PHE A 110 -29.56 -9.70 -22.98
CA PHE A 110 -29.07 -8.49 -23.64
C PHE A 110 -27.66 -8.68 -24.23
N HIS A 111 -26.71 -9.22 -23.46
CA HIS A 111 -25.36 -9.46 -23.95
C HIS A 111 -25.27 -10.62 -24.95
N VAL A 112 -26.13 -11.62 -24.82
CA VAL A 112 -26.20 -12.72 -25.80
C VAL A 112 -26.58 -12.16 -27.17
N HIS A 113 -27.58 -11.30 -27.23
CA HIS A 113 -28.05 -10.70 -28.48
C HIS A 113 -27.15 -9.57 -28.99
N LYS A 114 -26.61 -8.73 -28.11
CA LYS A 114 -25.87 -7.51 -28.51
C LYS A 114 -24.36 -7.71 -28.60
N ALA A 115 -23.75 -8.43 -27.67
CA ALA A 115 -22.31 -8.62 -27.61
C ALA A 115 -21.87 -9.89 -28.35
N ILE A 116 -22.45 -11.05 -28.03
CA ILE A 116 -22.12 -12.32 -28.72
C ILE A 116 -22.79 -12.40 -30.10
N GLN A 117 -23.96 -11.78 -30.24
CA GLN A 117 -24.79 -11.81 -31.45
C GLN A 117 -25.17 -13.23 -31.84
N THR A 118 -25.77 -13.96 -30.89
CA THR A 118 -26.27 -15.34 -31.07
C THR A 118 -27.64 -15.53 -30.41
N THR A 119 -28.20 -16.73 -30.47
CA THR A 119 -29.46 -17.09 -29.79
C THR A 119 -29.22 -17.54 -28.36
N LEU A 120 -30.27 -17.50 -27.53
CA LEU A 120 -30.21 -17.95 -26.13
C LEU A 120 -29.84 -19.43 -26.05
N GLU A 121 -30.41 -20.25 -26.94
CA GLU A 121 -30.16 -21.69 -27.01
C GLU A 121 -28.70 -22.00 -27.37
N GLU A 122 -28.12 -21.26 -28.31
CA GLU A 122 -26.70 -21.44 -28.66
C GLU A 122 -25.79 -20.99 -27.51
N ASN A 123 -26.12 -19.93 -26.78
CA ASN A 123 -25.33 -19.55 -25.60
C ASN A 123 -25.39 -20.60 -24.48
N LEU A 124 -26.57 -21.16 -24.21
CA LEU A 124 -26.74 -22.26 -23.26
C LEU A 124 -25.94 -23.51 -23.69
N SER A 125 -25.94 -23.83 -24.98
CA SER A 125 -25.11 -24.89 -25.57
C SER A 125 -23.62 -24.61 -25.42
N MET A 126 -23.18 -23.38 -25.73
CA MET A 126 -21.79 -22.94 -25.55
C MET A 126 -21.33 -23.12 -24.10
N ILE A 127 -22.14 -22.76 -23.12
CA ILE A 127 -21.84 -22.92 -21.68
C ILE A 127 -21.66 -24.41 -21.35
N HIS A 128 -22.66 -25.23 -21.62
CA HIS A 128 -22.64 -26.66 -21.32
C HIS A 128 -21.43 -27.35 -21.97
N ASP A 129 -21.23 -27.15 -23.27
CA ASP A 129 -20.19 -27.83 -24.05
C ASP A 129 -18.79 -27.46 -23.57
N SER A 130 -18.58 -26.19 -23.20
CA SER A 130 -17.26 -25.72 -22.75
C SER A 130 -16.89 -26.31 -21.40
N VAL A 131 -17.83 -26.30 -20.46
CA VAL A 131 -17.64 -26.88 -19.13
C VAL A 131 -17.41 -28.39 -19.27
N SER A 132 -18.28 -29.10 -20.00
CA SER A 132 -18.17 -30.54 -20.21
C SER A 132 -16.85 -30.93 -20.88
N TYR A 133 -16.41 -30.16 -21.87
CA TYR A 133 -15.13 -30.39 -22.53
C TYR A 133 -13.95 -30.26 -21.56
N LEU A 134 -13.86 -29.17 -20.80
CA LEU A 134 -12.78 -28.98 -19.82
C LEU A 134 -12.81 -30.05 -18.71
N LYS A 135 -13.99 -30.41 -18.21
CA LYS A 135 -14.17 -31.52 -17.25
C LYS A 135 -13.69 -32.85 -17.82
N SER A 136 -13.98 -33.12 -19.10
CA SER A 136 -13.51 -34.35 -19.78
C SER A 136 -11.98 -34.44 -19.89
N LYS A 137 -11.27 -33.32 -19.70
CA LYS A 137 -9.80 -33.24 -19.66
C LYS A 137 -9.23 -33.32 -18.24
N GLY A 138 -10.07 -33.54 -17.24
CA GLY A 138 -9.68 -33.74 -15.85
C GLY A 138 -9.49 -32.44 -15.05
N LEU A 139 -9.93 -31.29 -15.58
CA LEU A 139 -9.82 -30.00 -14.89
C LEU A 139 -10.91 -29.84 -13.82
N GLU A 140 -10.58 -29.12 -12.75
CA GLU A 140 -11.57 -28.42 -11.93
C GLU A 140 -12.07 -27.21 -12.71
N VAL A 141 -13.38 -27.02 -12.85
CA VAL A 141 -13.97 -25.96 -13.66
C VAL A 141 -14.81 -25.03 -12.79
N ILE A 142 -14.43 -23.76 -12.80
CA ILE A 142 -15.13 -22.65 -12.15
C ILE A 142 -15.83 -21.87 -13.25
N TYR A 143 -17.17 -21.88 -13.23
CA TYR A 143 -17.97 -21.12 -14.17
C TYR A 143 -18.29 -19.74 -13.61
N LEU A 144 -17.84 -18.70 -14.31
CA LEU A 144 -18.09 -17.29 -13.98
C LEU A 144 -19.32 -16.82 -14.76
N ALA A 145 -20.43 -16.65 -14.05
CA ALA A 145 -21.68 -16.14 -14.61
C ALA A 145 -21.57 -14.62 -14.77
N GLU A 146 -21.04 -14.17 -15.90
CA GLU A 146 -20.75 -12.76 -16.17
C GLU A 146 -22.05 -11.95 -16.32
N HIS A 147 -22.09 -10.77 -15.68
CA HIS A 147 -23.28 -9.90 -15.55
C HIS A 147 -24.50 -10.61 -14.96
N PHE A 148 -24.31 -11.56 -14.05
CA PHE A 148 -25.40 -12.37 -13.51
C PHE A 148 -26.47 -11.54 -12.80
N PHE A 149 -26.08 -10.57 -11.95
CA PHE A 149 -27.05 -9.81 -11.16
C PHE A 149 -27.94 -8.90 -12.04
N ASP A 150 -27.37 -8.26 -13.05
CA ASP A 150 -28.14 -7.47 -14.03
C ASP A 150 -29.04 -8.39 -14.88
N GLY A 151 -28.49 -9.51 -15.34
CA GLY A 151 -29.23 -10.53 -16.08
C GLY A 151 -30.41 -11.09 -15.30
N TYR A 152 -30.20 -11.41 -14.01
CA TYR A 152 -31.25 -11.93 -13.13
C TYR A 152 -32.33 -10.89 -12.84
N LYS A 153 -31.96 -9.62 -12.61
CA LYS A 153 -32.91 -8.52 -12.43
C LYS A 153 -33.81 -8.33 -13.67
N HIS A 154 -33.29 -8.58 -14.86
CA HIS A 154 -34.05 -8.43 -16.10
C HIS A 154 -34.85 -9.68 -16.51
N ASN A 155 -34.21 -10.85 -16.46
CA ASN A 155 -34.73 -12.13 -16.90
C ASN A 155 -34.24 -13.27 -15.97
N PRO A 156 -34.89 -13.45 -14.80
CA PRO A 156 -34.47 -14.44 -13.81
C PRO A 156 -34.43 -15.87 -14.34
N ALA A 157 -35.38 -16.23 -15.22
CA ALA A 157 -35.47 -17.57 -15.78
C ALA A 157 -34.25 -17.90 -16.65
N TYR A 158 -33.88 -17.00 -17.56
CA TYR A 158 -32.72 -17.22 -18.42
C TYR A 158 -31.40 -17.17 -17.64
N ALA A 159 -31.24 -16.25 -16.70
CA ALA A 159 -30.06 -16.22 -15.84
C ALA A 159 -29.91 -17.52 -15.02
N LEU A 160 -31.03 -18.13 -14.59
CA LEU A 160 -31.00 -19.43 -13.95
C LEU A 160 -30.61 -20.56 -14.91
N ASP A 161 -31.14 -20.55 -16.15
CA ASP A 161 -30.79 -21.55 -17.16
C ASP A 161 -29.28 -21.57 -17.45
N THR A 162 -28.59 -20.42 -17.43
CA THR A 162 -27.15 -20.36 -17.73
C THR A 162 -26.31 -21.08 -16.67
N ILE A 163 -26.61 -20.87 -15.38
CA ILE A 163 -25.91 -21.55 -14.29
C ILE A 163 -26.30 -23.02 -14.17
N LEU A 164 -27.56 -23.39 -14.50
CA LEU A 164 -27.98 -24.79 -14.56
C LEU A 164 -27.27 -25.54 -15.69
N LYS A 165 -27.08 -24.91 -16.85
CA LYS A 165 -26.30 -25.51 -17.96
C LYS A 165 -24.83 -25.70 -17.62
N ALA A 166 -24.24 -24.79 -16.86
CA ALA A 166 -22.89 -24.97 -16.35
C ALA A 166 -22.81 -26.15 -15.36
N GLN A 167 -23.79 -26.29 -14.45
CA GLN A 167 -23.90 -27.44 -13.56
C GLN A 167 -24.08 -28.76 -14.33
N GLU A 168 -24.96 -28.80 -15.33
CA GLU A 168 -25.16 -29.98 -16.20
C GLU A 168 -23.88 -30.37 -16.94
N GLY A 169 -23.08 -29.39 -17.37
CA GLY A 169 -21.76 -29.62 -17.97
C GLY A 169 -20.72 -30.15 -16.96
N GLY A 170 -21.00 -30.10 -15.66
CA GLY A 170 -20.15 -30.64 -14.60
C GLY A 170 -19.26 -29.62 -13.90
N ALA A 171 -19.61 -28.33 -13.89
CA ALA A 171 -18.86 -27.31 -13.16
C ALA A 171 -18.72 -27.67 -11.67
N ASP A 172 -17.57 -27.38 -11.07
CA ASP A 172 -17.31 -27.59 -9.64
C ASP A 172 -17.74 -26.37 -8.81
N TRP A 173 -17.75 -25.19 -9.43
CA TRP A 173 -18.19 -23.94 -8.83
C TRP A 173 -19.03 -23.13 -9.82
N ILE A 174 -20.10 -22.52 -9.31
CA ILE A 174 -20.81 -21.43 -9.99
C ILE A 174 -20.50 -20.14 -9.26
N VAL A 175 -19.93 -19.16 -9.97
CA VAL A 175 -19.58 -17.86 -9.40
C VAL A 175 -20.48 -16.80 -10.01
N LEU A 176 -21.24 -16.11 -9.18
CA LEU A 176 -22.13 -15.04 -9.62
C LEU A 176 -21.31 -13.75 -9.71
N CYS A 177 -21.31 -13.09 -10.88
CA CYS A 177 -20.52 -11.88 -11.09
C CYS A 177 -21.41 -10.62 -11.06
N ASP A 178 -21.15 -9.71 -10.12
CA ASP A 178 -21.67 -8.33 -10.12
C ASP A 178 -20.73 -7.46 -10.97
N THR A 179 -20.70 -7.75 -12.28
CA THR A 179 -19.71 -7.22 -13.23
C THR A 179 -19.73 -5.69 -13.33
N ASN A 180 -20.90 -5.08 -13.21
CA ASN A 180 -21.05 -3.62 -13.21
C ASN A 180 -20.87 -2.99 -11.81
N GLY A 181 -20.67 -3.78 -10.75
CA GLY A 181 -20.47 -3.30 -9.38
C GLY A 181 -21.60 -2.42 -8.82
N GLY A 182 -22.82 -2.60 -9.36
CA GLY A 182 -23.95 -1.70 -9.18
C GLY A 182 -25.08 -2.27 -8.33
N SER A 183 -24.94 -3.48 -7.79
CA SER A 183 -25.97 -4.11 -6.98
C SER A 183 -25.88 -3.68 -5.52
N LEU A 184 -27.00 -3.63 -4.80
CA LEU A 184 -27.02 -3.35 -3.36
C LEU A 184 -26.88 -4.65 -2.54
N PRO A 185 -26.35 -4.61 -1.30
CA PRO A 185 -26.12 -5.81 -0.50
C PRO A 185 -27.37 -6.67 -0.28
N ASP A 186 -28.52 -6.05 -0.01
CA ASP A 186 -29.78 -6.78 0.18
C ASP A 186 -30.27 -7.45 -1.12
N GLU A 187 -30.06 -6.81 -2.28
CA GLU A 187 -30.36 -7.43 -3.58
C GLU A 187 -29.47 -8.66 -3.80
N VAL A 188 -28.17 -8.53 -3.51
CA VAL A 188 -27.22 -9.63 -3.63
C VAL A 188 -27.61 -10.79 -2.72
N ALA A 189 -27.92 -10.53 -1.45
CA ALA A 189 -28.34 -11.57 -0.52
C ALA A 189 -29.62 -12.30 -0.97
N ASN A 190 -30.63 -11.55 -1.42
CA ASN A 190 -31.89 -12.11 -1.90
C ASN A 190 -31.70 -12.97 -3.15
N ILE A 191 -30.93 -12.49 -4.13
CA ILE A 191 -30.66 -13.20 -5.38
C ILE A 191 -29.85 -14.47 -5.09
N VAL A 192 -28.77 -14.38 -4.29
CA VAL A 192 -27.95 -15.54 -3.90
C VAL A 192 -28.80 -16.61 -3.20
N THR A 193 -29.67 -16.21 -2.27
CA THR A 193 -30.58 -17.14 -1.57
C THR A 193 -31.53 -17.86 -2.55
N ALA A 194 -32.07 -17.12 -3.52
CA ALA A 194 -33.01 -17.68 -4.50
C ALA A 194 -32.34 -18.69 -5.44
N VAL A 195 -31.11 -18.41 -5.88
CA VAL A 195 -30.39 -19.25 -6.86
C VAL A 195 -29.66 -20.43 -6.23
N GLN A 196 -29.44 -20.41 -4.91
CA GLN A 196 -28.87 -21.55 -4.19
C GLN A 196 -29.80 -22.77 -4.20
N GLN A 197 -31.12 -22.57 -4.11
CA GLN A 197 -32.12 -23.65 -4.05
C GLN A 197 -32.04 -24.66 -5.21
N PRO A 198 -31.96 -24.24 -6.49
CA PRO A 198 -31.87 -25.16 -7.63
C PRO A 198 -30.47 -25.74 -7.89
N LEU A 199 -29.43 -25.30 -7.18
CA LEU A 199 -28.05 -25.75 -7.39
C LEU A 199 -27.65 -26.85 -6.39
N ASN A 200 -26.90 -27.82 -6.88
CA ASN A 200 -26.31 -28.93 -6.12
C ASN A 200 -24.78 -28.77 -5.94
N ILE A 201 -24.20 -27.74 -6.53
CA ILE A 201 -22.77 -27.40 -6.48
C ILE A 201 -22.55 -26.07 -5.75
N PRO A 202 -21.38 -25.87 -5.13
CA PRO A 202 -21.15 -24.69 -4.30
C PRO A 202 -21.11 -23.39 -5.11
N LEU A 203 -21.54 -22.31 -4.46
CA LEU A 203 -21.61 -20.96 -5.01
C LEU A 203 -20.38 -20.14 -4.62
N GLY A 204 -19.94 -19.28 -5.53
CA GLY A 204 -19.01 -18.19 -5.28
C GLY A 204 -19.57 -16.83 -5.68
N ILE A 205 -18.87 -15.77 -5.28
CA ILE A 205 -19.20 -14.39 -5.61
C ILE A 205 -17.96 -13.67 -6.17
N HIS A 206 -18.16 -12.91 -7.24
CA HIS A 206 -17.18 -11.96 -7.78
C HIS A 206 -17.86 -10.59 -7.90
N ALA A 207 -17.45 -9.62 -7.11
CA ALA A 207 -18.08 -8.30 -7.09
C ALA A 207 -17.10 -7.20 -7.49
N HIS A 208 -17.51 -6.37 -8.45
CA HIS A 208 -16.82 -5.11 -8.72
C HIS A 208 -17.26 -4.02 -7.73
N ASN A 209 -16.55 -2.90 -7.73
CA ASN A 209 -16.66 -1.87 -6.71
C ASN A 209 -17.16 -0.51 -7.25
N ASP A 210 -17.88 -0.48 -8.37
CA ASP A 210 -18.36 0.76 -9.02
C ASP A 210 -19.28 1.61 -8.11
N CYS A 211 -20.04 1.01 -7.20
CA CYS A 211 -20.81 1.73 -6.17
C CYS A 211 -20.13 1.78 -4.79
N GLU A 212 -18.84 1.43 -4.69
CA GLU A 212 -18.10 1.29 -3.42
C GLU A 212 -18.67 0.19 -2.49
N LEU A 213 -19.43 -0.75 -3.07
CA LEU A 213 -20.13 -1.81 -2.36
C LEU A 213 -19.53 -3.20 -2.58
N GLY A 214 -18.40 -3.32 -3.30
CA GLY A 214 -17.82 -4.63 -3.66
C GLY A 214 -17.56 -5.51 -2.43
N VAL A 215 -16.94 -4.96 -1.39
CA VAL A 215 -16.72 -5.68 -0.12
C VAL A 215 -18.04 -6.05 0.55
N ALA A 216 -18.99 -5.12 0.64
CA ALA A 216 -20.27 -5.35 1.30
C ALA A 216 -21.10 -6.43 0.58
N ASN A 217 -21.15 -6.39 -0.75
CA ASN A 217 -21.82 -7.35 -1.61
C ASN A 217 -21.18 -8.74 -1.47
N THR A 218 -19.85 -8.83 -1.42
CA THR A 218 -19.16 -10.10 -1.15
C THR A 218 -19.57 -10.69 0.20
N LEU A 219 -19.59 -9.89 1.28
CA LEU A 219 -19.99 -10.37 2.60
C LEU A 219 -21.48 -10.77 2.66
N ALA A 220 -22.35 -10.03 1.99
CA ALA A 220 -23.77 -10.34 1.86
C ALA A 220 -24.01 -11.66 1.11
N ALA A 221 -23.28 -11.90 0.01
CA ALA A 221 -23.36 -13.17 -0.71
C ALA A 221 -22.90 -14.36 0.15
N VAL A 222 -21.83 -14.19 0.94
CA VAL A 222 -21.37 -15.25 1.87
C VAL A 222 -22.40 -15.49 2.97
N ALA A 223 -22.99 -14.44 3.54
CA ALA A 223 -24.06 -14.57 4.53
C ALA A 223 -25.28 -15.33 3.97
N ALA A 224 -25.57 -15.13 2.67
CA ALA A 224 -26.63 -15.80 1.92
C ALA A 224 -26.28 -17.22 1.43
N GLY A 225 -25.04 -17.69 1.65
CA GLY A 225 -24.67 -19.09 1.40
C GLY A 225 -23.53 -19.33 0.40
N ALA A 226 -22.95 -18.28 -0.19
CA ALA A 226 -21.74 -18.44 -1.00
C ALA A 226 -20.55 -18.94 -0.16
N THR A 227 -19.75 -19.83 -0.71
CA THR A 227 -18.60 -20.48 -0.03
C THR A 227 -17.26 -20.27 -0.73
N GLN A 228 -17.24 -19.45 -1.79
CA GLN A 228 -16.02 -18.92 -2.41
C GLN A 228 -16.17 -17.42 -2.63
N VAL A 229 -15.09 -16.67 -2.44
CA VAL A 229 -15.03 -15.24 -2.74
C VAL A 229 -13.89 -14.96 -3.71
N GLN A 230 -14.20 -14.20 -4.75
CA GLN A 230 -13.23 -13.69 -5.72
C GLN A 230 -13.03 -12.20 -5.53
N GLY A 231 -11.78 -11.77 -5.62
CA GLY A 231 -11.39 -10.37 -5.52
C GLY A 231 -9.90 -10.22 -5.75
N THR A 232 -9.39 -9.03 -5.47
CA THR A 232 -7.97 -8.71 -5.64
C THR A 232 -7.38 -8.14 -4.37
N MET A 233 -6.10 -8.42 -4.15
CA MET A 233 -5.30 -7.66 -3.19
C MET A 233 -5.30 -6.17 -3.56
N ASN A 234 -5.53 -5.33 -2.55
CA ASN A 234 -5.69 -3.87 -2.66
C ASN A 234 -6.87 -3.39 -3.53
N GLY A 235 -7.77 -4.28 -3.94
CA GLY A 235 -8.97 -3.90 -4.71
C GLY A 235 -8.66 -3.48 -6.15
N TYR A 236 -7.51 -3.84 -6.71
CA TYR A 236 -7.18 -3.55 -8.11
C TYR A 236 -8.17 -4.20 -9.09
N GLY A 237 -8.35 -3.59 -10.26
CA GLY A 237 -9.22 -4.09 -11.31
C GLY A 237 -9.68 -2.98 -12.25
N GLU A 238 -10.53 -3.34 -13.21
CA GLU A 238 -11.13 -2.36 -14.11
C GLU A 238 -11.93 -1.29 -13.37
N ARG A 239 -11.91 -0.05 -13.88
CA ARG A 239 -12.71 1.09 -13.40
C ARG A 239 -12.46 1.39 -11.91
N CYS A 240 -13.41 1.05 -11.04
CA CYS A 240 -13.36 1.23 -9.60
C CYS A 240 -12.78 0.03 -8.85
N GLY A 241 -12.34 -1.00 -9.59
CA GLY A 241 -11.69 -2.17 -9.04
C GLY A 241 -12.63 -3.30 -8.63
N ASN A 242 -12.05 -4.31 -8.00
CA ASN A 242 -12.73 -5.50 -7.49
C ASN A 242 -12.93 -5.42 -5.98
N ALA A 243 -13.72 -6.34 -5.42
CA ALA A 243 -13.81 -6.53 -3.98
C ALA A 243 -12.41 -6.68 -3.37
N ASN A 244 -12.06 -5.77 -2.45
CA ASN A 244 -10.72 -5.70 -1.89
C ASN A 244 -10.50 -6.84 -0.88
N LEU A 245 -9.64 -7.80 -1.23
CA LEU A 245 -9.34 -8.95 -0.37
C LEU A 245 -8.69 -8.55 0.96
N CYS A 246 -7.98 -7.41 1.01
CA CYS A 246 -7.45 -6.85 2.26
C CYS A 246 -8.56 -6.49 3.27
N SER A 247 -9.78 -6.24 2.79
CA SER A 247 -10.95 -5.99 3.63
C SER A 247 -11.83 -7.23 3.80
N VAL A 248 -12.02 -8.01 2.73
CA VAL A 248 -12.89 -9.20 2.74
C VAL A 248 -12.38 -10.26 3.70
N ILE A 249 -11.10 -10.65 3.58
CA ILE A 249 -10.51 -11.74 4.36
C ILE A 249 -10.65 -11.51 5.88
N PRO A 250 -10.20 -10.38 6.46
CA PRO A 250 -10.32 -10.16 7.89
C PRO A 250 -11.78 -9.98 8.35
N ASN A 251 -12.67 -9.45 7.51
CA ASN A 251 -14.10 -9.41 7.85
C ASN A 251 -14.70 -10.82 7.95
N LEU A 252 -14.40 -11.71 7.01
CA LEU A 252 -14.84 -13.11 7.06
C LEU A 252 -14.34 -13.78 8.34
N GLN A 253 -13.05 -13.63 8.65
CA GLN A 253 -12.42 -14.36 9.75
C GLN A 253 -12.69 -13.77 11.13
N LEU A 254 -12.49 -12.45 11.29
CA LEU A 254 -12.55 -11.78 12.59
C LEU A 254 -13.96 -11.30 12.95
N LYS A 255 -14.86 -11.12 11.97
CA LYS A 255 -16.22 -10.60 12.21
C LYS A 255 -17.30 -11.64 11.97
N MET A 256 -17.19 -12.43 10.91
CA MET A 256 -18.17 -13.49 10.60
C MET A 256 -17.81 -14.85 11.22
N GLY A 257 -16.59 -14.99 11.77
CA GLY A 257 -16.13 -16.23 12.39
C GLY A 257 -15.92 -17.39 11.40
N LEU A 258 -15.65 -17.06 10.14
CA LEU A 258 -15.46 -18.03 9.05
C LEU A 258 -13.97 -18.28 8.81
N GLU A 259 -13.58 -19.53 8.63
CA GLU A 259 -12.20 -19.85 8.28
C GLU A 259 -11.93 -19.46 6.82
N ALA A 260 -11.12 -18.43 6.61
CA ALA A 260 -10.71 -17.92 5.29
C ALA A 260 -9.23 -18.20 5.00
N LEU A 261 -8.37 -18.02 6.01
CA LEU A 261 -6.94 -18.34 6.01
C LEU A 261 -6.58 -19.02 7.34
N ALA A 262 -5.41 -19.66 7.44
CA ALA A 262 -4.92 -20.08 8.75
C ALA A 262 -4.68 -18.84 9.64
N PRO A 263 -4.92 -18.89 10.97
CA PRO A 263 -4.77 -17.74 11.85
C PRO A 263 -3.41 -17.03 11.75
N GLN A 264 -2.32 -17.80 11.66
CA GLN A 264 -0.96 -17.27 11.55
C GLN A 264 -0.69 -16.60 10.20
N GLN A 265 -1.41 -16.98 9.15
CA GLN A 265 -1.25 -16.39 7.83
C GLN A 265 -1.99 -15.06 7.69
N LEU A 266 -3.04 -14.84 8.49
CA LEU A 266 -3.73 -13.55 8.51
C LEU A 266 -2.78 -12.41 8.93
N GLU A 267 -1.79 -12.70 9.77
CA GLU A 267 -0.72 -11.76 10.15
C GLU A 267 0.16 -11.34 8.95
N LEU A 268 0.14 -12.09 7.84
CA LEU A 268 0.85 -11.75 6.62
C LEU A 268 0.06 -10.82 5.70
N LEU A 269 -1.19 -10.47 6.03
CA LEU A 269 -2.07 -9.70 5.16
C LEU A 269 -1.49 -8.31 4.80
N THR A 270 -1.13 -7.51 5.81
CA THR A 270 -0.53 -6.18 5.62
C THR A 270 0.80 -6.23 4.85
N PRO A 271 1.81 -7.06 5.21
CA PRO A 271 3.04 -7.12 4.43
C PRO A 271 2.83 -7.61 3.00
N THR A 272 1.90 -8.55 2.76
CA THR A 272 1.56 -8.98 1.39
C THR A 272 0.90 -7.86 0.59
N ALA A 273 -0.03 -7.12 1.18
CA ALA A 273 -0.66 -5.96 0.53
C ALA A 273 0.36 -4.91 0.10
N ARG A 274 1.33 -4.58 0.97
CA ARG A 274 2.41 -3.63 0.68
C ARG A 274 3.35 -4.15 -0.42
N TYR A 275 3.78 -5.40 -0.30
CA TYR A 275 4.67 -6.04 -1.27
C TYR A 275 4.07 -6.03 -2.69
N ILE A 276 2.78 -6.37 -2.81
CA ILE A 276 2.06 -6.33 -4.09
C ILE A 276 1.95 -4.89 -4.61
N SER A 277 1.70 -3.90 -3.74
CA SER A 277 1.66 -2.49 -4.12
C SER A 277 3.00 -1.99 -4.66
N GLU A 278 4.10 -2.37 -4.02
CA GLU A 278 5.46 -2.01 -4.43
C GLU A 278 5.82 -2.62 -5.79
N ILE A 279 5.55 -3.92 -5.99
CA ILE A 279 5.79 -4.60 -7.27
C ILE A 279 4.91 -4.04 -8.38
N ALA A 280 3.63 -3.79 -8.09
CA ALA A 280 2.70 -3.19 -9.06
C ALA A 280 3.00 -1.71 -9.33
N ASN A 281 3.92 -1.10 -8.59
CA ASN A 281 4.22 0.33 -8.63
C ASN A 281 2.95 1.21 -8.44
N MET A 282 2.08 0.78 -7.54
CA MET A 282 0.82 1.44 -7.23
C MET A 282 0.89 2.12 -5.86
N HIS A 283 0.18 3.24 -5.71
CA HIS A 283 0.05 3.92 -4.43
C HIS A 283 -0.99 3.23 -3.56
N MET A 284 -0.59 2.81 -2.35
CA MET A 284 -1.51 2.27 -1.34
C MET A 284 -2.05 3.41 -0.46
N PRO A 285 -3.39 3.60 -0.35
CA PRO A 285 -3.96 4.59 0.55
C PRO A 285 -3.55 4.35 2.01
N LEU A 286 -3.12 5.41 2.70
CA LEU A 286 -2.70 5.32 4.10
C LEU A 286 -3.85 4.85 5.01
N ASN A 287 -5.08 5.24 4.68
CA ASN A 287 -6.30 4.92 5.42
C ASN A 287 -7.02 3.66 4.90
N GLN A 288 -6.38 2.85 4.05
CA GLN A 288 -6.99 1.62 3.55
C GLN A 288 -7.39 0.71 4.72
N PRO A 289 -8.61 0.14 4.75
CA PRO A 289 -9.05 -0.70 5.85
C PRO A 289 -8.08 -1.85 6.12
N TYR A 290 -7.85 -2.12 7.41
CA TYR A 290 -6.93 -3.16 7.94
C TYR A 290 -5.43 -2.97 7.62
N VAL A 291 -5.04 -2.71 6.38
CA VAL A 291 -3.64 -2.77 5.94
C VAL A 291 -2.95 -1.40 5.82
N GLY A 292 -3.74 -0.32 5.78
CA GLY A 292 -3.23 1.04 5.73
C GLY A 292 -2.45 1.42 6.99
N THR A 293 -1.39 2.21 6.84
CA THR A 293 -0.56 2.67 7.98
C THR A 293 -1.30 3.61 8.94
N ALA A 294 -2.44 4.16 8.51
CA ALA A 294 -3.34 4.99 9.31
C ALA A 294 -4.57 4.23 9.82
N ALA A 295 -4.78 2.96 9.43
CA ALA A 295 -5.95 2.17 9.83
C ALA A 295 -6.07 1.96 11.36
N PHE A 296 -4.93 1.98 12.05
CA PHE A 296 -4.82 1.87 13.51
C PHE A 296 -3.99 3.04 14.10
N ALA A 297 -4.04 4.20 13.44
CA ALA A 297 -3.37 5.40 13.92
C ALA A 297 -4.32 6.27 14.74
N HIS A 298 -3.84 6.76 15.89
CA HIS A 298 -4.62 7.57 16.81
C HIS A 298 -3.95 8.93 17.02
N LYS A 299 -4.65 10.00 16.62
CA LYS A 299 -4.17 11.38 16.70
C LYS A 299 -4.75 12.16 17.88
N GLY A 300 -6.07 12.10 18.08
CA GLY A 300 -6.75 12.91 19.10
C GLY A 300 -6.38 12.53 20.53
N GLY A 301 -6.06 13.52 21.38
CA GLY A 301 -5.61 13.25 22.76
C GLY A 301 -6.60 12.46 23.63
N ILE A 302 -7.92 12.64 23.44
CA ILE A 302 -8.95 11.84 24.13
C ILE A 302 -8.88 10.38 23.67
N HIS A 303 -8.72 10.14 22.37
CA HIS A 303 -8.62 8.79 21.82
C HIS A 303 -7.39 8.09 22.39
N VAL A 304 -6.23 8.75 22.34
CA VAL A 304 -4.97 8.18 22.84
C VAL A 304 -5.03 7.89 24.34
N SER A 305 -5.63 8.76 25.14
CA SER A 305 -5.81 8.51 26.57
C SER A 305 -6.67 7.27 26.85
N ALA A 306 -7.67 6.99 26.02
CA ALA A 306 -8.53 5.82 26.16
C ALA A 306 -7.85 4.53 25.69
N ILE A 307 -7.20 4.53 24.51
CA ILE A 307 -6.54 3.32 23.98
C ILE A 307 -5.43 2.83 24.91
N LEU A 308 -4.68 3.75 25.55
CA LEU A 308 -3.64 3.39 26.51
C LEU A 308 -4.19 2.68 27.74
N LYS A 309 -5.45 2.91 28.10
CA LYS A 309 -6.13 2.17 29.17
C LYS A 309 -6.69 0.85 28.66
N ASN A 310 -7.31 0.86 27.48
CA ASN A 310 -7.81 -0.33 26.81
C ASN A 310 -7.98 -0.06 25.29
N PRO A 311 -7.21 -0.72 24.40
CA PRO A 311 -7.27 -0.47 22.96
C PRO A 311 -8.66 -0.66 22.35
N THR A 312 -9.49 -1.54 22.92
CA THR A 312 -10.85 -1.84 22.42
C THR A 312 -11.82 -0.65 22.46
N THR A 313 -11.46 0.45 23.13
CA THR A 313 -12.27 1.68 23.13
C THR A 313 -12.38 2.34 21.76
N TYR A 314 -11.35 2.18 20.92
CA TYR A 314 -11.29 2.79 19.58
C TYR A 314 -10.81 1.81 18.49
N GLU A 315 -10.34 0.62 18.85
CA GLU A 315 -9.92 -0.40 17.90
C GLU A 315 -10.96 -1.52 17.81
N HIS A 316 -11.53 -1.69 16.62
CA HIS A 316 -12.50 -2.76 16.37
C HIS A 316 -11.85 -4.15 16.30
N THR A 317 -10.53 -4.24 16.17
CA THR A 317 -9.73 -5.47 16.21
C THR A 317 -8.31 -5.16 16.64
N LYS A 318 -7.58 -6.15 17.14
CA LYS A 318 -6.14 -6.03 17.36
C LYS A 318 -5.43 -5.90 16.01
N PRO A 319 -4.55 -4.91 15.82
CA PRO A 319 -3.86 -4.70 14.55
C PRO A 319 -2.88 -5.83 14.19
N GLU A 320 -2.32 -6.52 15.20
CA GLU A 320 -1.35 -7.60 15.00
C GLU A 320 -1.97 -8.78 14.25
N TYR A 321 -3.28 -9.02 14.43
CA TYR A 321 -4.00 -10.10 13.74
C TYR A 321 -3.96 -9.98 12.22
N VAL A 322 -3.77 -8.77 11.68
CA VAL A 322 -3.69 -8.52 10.23
C VAL A 322 -2.30 -8.08 9.80
N GLY A 323 -1.29 -8.21 10.66
CA GLY A 323 0.09 -7.79 10.37
C GLY A 323 0.31 -6.28 10.41
N ASN A 324 -0.60 -5.53 11.04
CA ASN A 324 -0.46 -4.09 11.22
C ASN A 324 -0.07 -3.79 12.68
N LYS A 325 0.11 -2.50 13.00
CA LYS A 325 0.43 -2.06 14.36
C LYS A 325 -0.33 -0.80 14.76
N GLN A 326 -0.65 -0.69 16.04
CA GLN A 326 -1.14 0.56 16.61
C GLN A 326 -0.06 1.64 16.47
N ARG A 327 -0.45 2.86 16.10
CA ARG A 327 0.44 4.01 16.04
C ARG A 327 -0.16 5.19 16.77
N VAL A 328 0.62 5.84 17.63
CA VAL A 328 0.22 7.11 18.25
C VAL A 328 0.90 8.26 17.53
N LEU A 329 0.10 9.23 17.12
CA LEU A 329 0.56 10.44 16.44
C LEU A 329 0.63 11.59 17.43
N VAL A 330 1.63 12.46 17.27
CA VAL A 330 1.81 13.68 18.05
C VAL A 330 1.63 14.87 17.11
N SER A 331 0.76 15.79 17.52
CA SER A 331 0.34 16.94 16.72
C SER A 331 -0.25 18.04 17.62
N GLU A 332 -0.84 19.09 17.03
CA GLU A 332 -1.61 20.14 17.70
C GLU A 332 -2.74 19.62 18.60
N LEU A 333 -3.31 18.46 18.28
CA LEU A 333 -4.36 17.78 19.05
C LEU A 333 -3.81 16.86 20.16
N ALA A 334 -2.48 16.74 20.28
CA ALA A 334 -1.85 15.87 21.25
C ALA A 334 -2.07 16.34 22.68
N GLY A 335 -2.33 15.37 23.55
CA GLY A 335 -2.23 15.51 25.00
C GLY A 335 -0.93 14.91 25.53
N GLN A 336 -0.81 14.91 26.85
CA GLN A 336 0.31 14.29 27.55
C GLN A 336 0.44 12.79 27.24
N SER A 337 -0.69 12.08 27.14
CA SER A 337 -0.73 10.66 26.77
C SER A 337 -0.08 10.36 25.42
N ASN A 338 -0.28 11.22 24.41
CA ASN A 338 0.36 11.05 23.11
C ASN A 338 1.88 11.12 23.23
N LEU A 339 2.38 12.12 23.95
CA LEU A 339 3.81 12.33 24.11
C LEU A 339 4.47 11.16 24.85
N LEU A 340 3.84 10.68 25.93
CA LEU A 340 4.33 9.54 26.69
C LEU A 340 4.36 8.25 25.85
N SER A 341 3.27 7.96 25.13
CA SER A 341 3.20 6.80 24.23
C SER A 341 4.27 6.88 23.14
N LYS A 342 4.43 8.06 22.52
CA LYS A 342 5.40 8.24 21.46
C LYS A 342 6.84 8.14 21.96
N ALA A 343 7.12 8.67 23.16
CA ALA A 343 8.42 8.51 23.77
C ALA A 343 8.75 7.05 24.08
N GLN A 344 7.78 6.25 24.54
CA GLN A 344 7.96 4.81 24.72
C GLN A 344 8.26 4.10 23.38
N GLU A 345 7.56 4.45 22.29
CA GLU A 345 7.88 3.96 20.93
C GLU A 345 9.32 4.30 20.51
N LEU A 346 9.83 5.47 20.93
CA LEU A 346 11.19 5.95 20.67
C LEU A 346 12.22 5.46 21.70
N ASN A 347 11.84 4.54 22.59
CA ASN A 347 12.68 4.04 23.69
C ASN A 347 13.22 5.14 24.63
N MET A 348 12.39 6.16 24.89
CA MET A 348 12.66 7.25 25.82
C MET A 348 11.75 7.17 27.05
N GLU A 349 12.34 7.24 28.24
CA GLU A 349 11.59 7.37 29.49
C GLU A 349 11.26 8.84 29.75
N LEU A 350 9.97 9.16 29.78
CA LEU A 350 9.47 10.49 30.15
C LEU A 350 8.75 10.43 31.49
N ASP A 351 9.19 11.25 32.44
CA ASP A 351 8.40 11.52 33.64
C ASP A 351 7.23 12.45 33.27
N PRO A 352 5.96 12.02 33.46
CA PRO A 352 4.79 12.85 33.20
C PRO A 352 4.80 14.15 34.02
N GLN A 353 5.37 14.15 35.23
CA GLN A 353 5.38 15.32 36.11
C GLN A 353 6.52 16.30 35.81
N HIS A 354 7.47 15.91 34.96
CA HIS A 354 8.58 16.77 34.57
C HIS A 354 8.11 18.02 33.82
N GLU A 355 8.63 19.19 34.20
CA GLU A 355 8.25 20.47 33.60
C GLU A 355 8.52 20.50 32.08
N GLY A 356 9.61 19.85 31.66
CA GLY A 356 9.98 19.69 30.24
C GLY A 356 8.91 18.97 29.41
N THR A 357 8.19 18.00 29.98
CA THR A 357 7.11 17.27 29.30
C THR A 357 5.97 18.21 28.90
N LYS A 358 5.60 19.14 29.79
CA LYS A 358 4.56 20.15 29.52
C LYS A 358 5.03 21.20 28.50
N LYS A 359 6.30 21.59 28.55
CA LYS A 359 6.90 22.53 27.59
C LYS A 359 6.89 21.96 26.17
N VAL A 360 7.24 20.70 25.99
CA VAL A 360 7.21 20.04 24.67
C VAL A 360 5.81 20.08 24.06
N ILE A 361 4.77 19.79 24.83
CA ILE A 361 3.38 19.82 24.30
C ILE A 361 3.02 21.22 23.80
N LEU A 362 3.36 22.26 24.55
CA LEU A 362 3.10 23.64 24.14
C LEU A 362 3.93 24.02 22.90
N GLU A 363 5.19 23.61 22.85
CA GLU A 363 6.06 23.87 21.71
C GLU A 363 5.62 23.15 20.45
N VAL A 364 5.20 21.88 20.54
CA VAL A 364 4.59 21.14 19.41
C VAL A 364 3.37 21.89 18.89
N LYS A 365 2.46 22.33 19.77
CA LYS A 365 1.26 23.09 19.36
C LYS A 365 1.60 24.40 18.66
N ASN A 366 2.59 25.12 19.18
CA ASN A 366 3.04 26.37 18.58
C ASN A 366 3.71 26.11 17.22
N LEU A 367 4.61 25.13 17.13
CA LEU A 367 5.30 24.81 15.88
C LEU A 367 4.32 24.29 14.81
N GLU A 368 3.33 23.47 15.17
CA GLU A 368 2.31 23.05 14.21
C GLU A 368 1.41 24.21 13.77
N HIS A 369 1.11 25.17 14.65
CA HIS A 369 0.46 26.42 14.25
C HIS A 369 1.31 27.22 13.26
N GLU A 370 2.64 27.22 13.44
CA GLU A 370 3.58 27.83 12.50
C GLU A 370 3.73 27.06 11.19
N GLY A 371 3.19 25.83 11.09
CA GLY A 371 3.14 25.04 9.86
C GLY A 371 3.86 23.69 9.92
N TYR A 372 4.50 23.35 11.04
CA TYR A 372 5.19 22.07 11.21
C TYR A 372 4.18 20.91 11.19
N GLN A 373 4.64 19.71 10.82
CA GLN A 373 3.83 18.49 10.92
C GLN A 373 4.70 17.37 11.46
N PHE A 374 4.57 17.07 12.75
CA PHE A 374 5.42 16.07 13.42
C PHE A 374 4.99 14.63 13.13
N GLU A 375 3.75 14.41 12.70
CA GLU A 375 3.22 13.09 12.28
C GLU A 375 4.13 12.36 11.26
N GLY A 376 4.77 13.12 10.38
CA GLY A 376 5.68 12.60 9.35
C GLY A 376 7.17 12.78 9.68
N ALA A 377 7.51 13.30 10.86
CA ALA A 377 8.85 13.75 11.20
C ALA A 377 9.25 13.34 12.63
N ASP A 378 9.21 12.03 12.88
CA ASP A 378 9.49 11.43 14.19
C ASP A 378 10.86 11.85 14.76
N ALA A 379 11.89 12.04 13.91
CA ALA A 379 13.21 12.46 14.39
C ALA A 379 13.23 13.92 14.87
N SER A 380 12.51 14.83 14.21
CA SER A 380 12.38 16.21 14.70
C SER A 380 11.62 16.26 16.03
N LEU A 381 10.60 15.41 16.20
CA LEU A 381 9.90 15.28 17.48
C LEU A 381 10.81 14.71 18.58
N GLU A 382 11.61 13.68 18.26
CA GLU A 382 12.55 13.10 19.20
C GLU A 382 13.61 14.11 19.66
N LEU A 383 14.15 14.91 18.75
CA LEU A 383 15.09 15.99 19.08
C LEU A 383 14.46 17.01 20.02
N LEU A 384 13.21 17.41 19.76
CA LEU A 384 12.48 18.32 20.62
C LEU A 384 12.28 17.75 22.03
N LEU A 385 11.94 16.47 22.13
CA LEU A 385 11.82 15.73 23.40
C LEU A 385 13.15 15.71 24.17
N ARG A 386 14.23 15.29 23.50
CA ARG A 386 15.57 15.20 24.12
C ARG A 386 16.07 16.56 24.59
N LYS A 387 15.84 17.62 23.82
CA LYS A 387 16.21 19.00 24.18
C LYS A 387 15.61 19.43 25.51
N HIS A 388 14.32 19.21 25.71
CA HIS A 388 13.59 19.68 26.90
C HIS A 388 13.67 18.75 28.11
N VAL A 389 13.95 17.46 27.91
CA VAL A 389 13.91 16.45 28.98
C VAL A 389 15.29 15.99 29.40
N HIS A 390 16.23 15.83 28.46
CA HIS A 390 17.57 15.30 28.73
C HIS A 390 18.70 16.33 28.55
N GLY A 391 18.37 17.56 28.12
CA GLY A 391 19.37 18.60 27.86
C GLY A 391 20.31 18.22 26.72
N LEU A 392 19.76 18.08 25.51
CA LEU A 392 20.55 17.80 24.30
C LEU A 392 21.60 18.92 24.10
N GLU A 393 22.88 18.56 24.17
CA GLU A 393 23.98 19.49 23.89
C GLU A 393 24.01 19.82 22.40
N ASP A 394 24.12 21.12 22.07
CA ASP A 394 24.25 21.57 20.69
C ASP A 394 25.64 21.18 20.14
N ILE A 395 25.71 20.04 19.47
CA ILE A 395 26.94 19.50 18.85
C ILE A 395 27.57 20.52 17.89
N PHE A 396 26.72 21.26 17.18
CA PHE A 396 27.12 22.35 16.33
C PHE A 396 26.03 23.43 16.26
N ARG A 397 26.45 24.66 15.97
CA ARG A 397 25.56 25.81 15.78
C ARG A 397 25.93 26.54 14.48
N LEU A 398 24.93 26.78 13.64
CA LEU A 398 25.08 27.69 12.52
C LEU A 398 25.30 29.12 13.04
N GLU A 399 26.34 29.79 12.57
CA GLU A 399 26.51 31.24 12.76
C GLU A 399 25.98 32.03 11.57
N SER A 400 26.24 31.55 10.35
CA SER A 400 25.72 32.15 9.12
C SER A 400 25.89 31.20 7.93
N PHE A 401 25.01 31.25 6.94
CA PHE A 401 25.30 30.73 5.61
C PHE A 401 25.06 31.78 4.54
N LYS A 402 25.76 31.65 3.41
CA LYS A 402 25.51 32.37 2.17
C LYS A 402 25.46 31.35 1.04
N ILE A 403 24.54 31.54 0.10
CA ILE A 403 24.45 30.72 -1.11
C ILE A 403 24.57 31.63 -2.31
N LEU A 404 25.39 31.21 -3.28
CA LEU A 404 25.48 31.79 -4.60
C LEU A 404 24.90 30.79 -5.58
N MET A 405 23.93 31.24 -6.37
CA MET A 405 23.32 30.45 -7.43
C MET A 405 23.54 31.18 -8.76
N GLU A 406 24.09 30.48 -9.73
CA GLU A 406 24.28 31.02 -11.07
C GLU A 406 23.55 30.14 -12.09
N LYS A 407 22.71 30.78 -12.90
CA LYS A 407 22.07 30.16 -14.06
C LYS A 407 22.36 30.97 -15.31
N ALA A 408 23.30 30.48 -16.11
CA ALA A 408 23.61 31.04 -17.43
C ALA A 408 22.89 30.25 -18.53
N ALA A 409 22.54 30.93 -19.63
CA ALA A 409 21.93 30.29 -20.80
C ALA A 409 22.85 29.18 -21.36
N GLY A 410 22.31 27.99 -21.56
CA GLY A 410 23.06 26.84 -22.09
C GLY A 410 23.99 26.14 -21.09
N LYS A 411 24.06 26.59 -19.83
CA LYS A 411 24.82 25.93 -18.76
C LYS A 411 23.88 25.27 -17.72
N PRO A 412 24.32 24.18 -17.06
CA PRO A 412 23.64 23.69 -15.86
C PRO A 412 23.61 24.80 -14.79
N GLU A 413 22.64 24.71 -13.88
CA GLU A 413 22.63 25.56 -12.69
C GLU A 413 23.77 25.14 -11.77
N GLU A 414 24.53 26.12 -11.27
CA GLU A 414 25.61 25.91 -10.31
C GLU A 414 25.22 26.59 -8.99
N SER A 415 25.36 25.86 -7.88
CA SER A 415 25.10 26.38 -6.54
C SER A 415 26.32 26.18 -5.66
N GLU A 416 26.76 27.24 -5.01
CA GLU A 416 27.84 27.22 -4.03
C GLU A 416 27.34 27.73 -2.68
N ALA A 417 27.60 26.98 -1.61
CA ALA A 417 27.21 27.34 -0.25
C ALA A 417 28.46 27.60 0.61
N PHE A 418 28.46 28.73 1.30
CA PHE A 418 29.44 29.15 2.29
C PHE A 418 28.79 29.07 3.67
N LEU A 419 29.37 28.28 4.57
CA LEU A 419 28.86 28.08 5.92
C LEU A 419 29.89 28.56 6.94
N LYS A 420 29.41 29.27 7.95
CA LYS A 420 30.13 29.50 9.20
C LYS A 420 29.43 28.73 10.31
N VAL A 421 30.10 27.73 10.85
CA VAL A 421 29.54 26.82 11.85
C VAL A 421 30.49 26.75 13.05
N ASN A 422 29.93 26.80 14.24
CA ASN A 422 30.64 26.51 15.48
C ASN A 422 30.45 25.03 15.84
N VAL A 423 31.54 24.28 15.96
CA VAL A 423 31.54 22.87 16.37
C VAL A 423 32.38 22.76 17.64
N HIS A 424 31.77 22.36 18.76
CA HIS A 424 32.44 22.26 20.06
C HIS A 424 33.22 23.52 20.49
N GLY A 425 32.65 24.70 20.23
CA GLY A 425 33.28 25.99 20.55
C GLY A 425 34.22 26.53 19.47
N ASN A 426 34.60 25.74 18.46
CA ASN A 426 35.47 26.16 17.37
C ASN A 426 34.65 26.63 16.16
N SER A 427 34.69 27.93 15.88
CA SER A 427 34.06 28.49 14.69
C SER A 427 34.93 28.28 13.45
N MET A 428 34.34 27.70 12.40
CA MET A 428 35.02 27.41 11.14
C MET A 428 34.19 27.84 9.92
N TYR A 429 34.89 28.15 8.83
CA TYR A 429 34.28 28.46 7.54
C TYR A 429 34.48 27.28 6.58
N THR A 430 33.39 26.82 5.96
CA THR A 430 33.42 25.81 4.90
C THR A 430 32.69 26.30 3.66
N ALA A 431 33.10 25.81 2.50
CA ALA A 431 32.45 26.07 1.23
C ALA A 431 32.31 24.79 0.41
N ALA A 432 31.21 24.62 -0.30
CA ALA A 432 31.01 23.50 -1.21
C ALA A 432 30.06 23.85 -2.36
N GLU A 433 30.35 23.29 -3.52
CA GLU A 433 29.48 23.30 -4.69
C GLU A 433 28.53 22.11 -4.64
N GLY A 434 27.31 22.29 -5.17
CA GLY A 434 26.31 21.24 -5.23
C GLY A 434 25.31 21.43 -6.37
N ARG A 435 24.55 20.36 -6.65
CA ARG A 435 23.45 20.38 -7.63
C ARG A 435 22.21 20.99 -6.99
N GLY A 436 22.22 22.31 -6.88
CA GLY A 436 21.19 23.09 -6.19
C GLY A 436 21.58 23.45 -4.74
N PRO A 437 20.82 24.37 -4.12
CA PRO A 437 21.20 25.02 -2.86
C PRO A 437 21.26 24.05 -1.67
N LEU A 438 20.32 23.10 -1.58
CA LEU A 438 20.29 22.11 -0.49
C LEU A 438 21.50 21.18 -0.56
N ASN A 439 21.87 20.70 -1.74
CA ASN A 439 23.02 19.80 -1.89
C ASN A 439 24.34 20.52 -1.56
N ALA A 440 24.47 21.79 -1.93
CA ALA A 440 25.62 22.61 -1.56
C ALA A 440 25.71 22.81 -0.04
N LEU A 441 24.59 23.13 0.64
CA LEU A 441 24.51 23.24 2.10
C LEU A 441 24.89 21.93 2.80
N ASP A 442 24.37 20.79 2.34
CA ASP A 442 24.68 19.46 2.86
C ASP A 442 26.18 19.15 2.77
N TYR A 443 26.80 19.37 1.61
CA TYR A 443 28.23 19.16 1.45
C TYR A 443 29.09 20.11 2.29
N ALA A 444 28.71 21.38 2.38
CA ALA A 444 29.44 22.35 3.21
C ALA A 444 29.35 22.01 4.70
N LEU A 445 28.19 21.54 5.17
CA LEU A 445 27.99 21.08 6.54
C LEU A 445 28.78 19.79 6.82
N ARG A 446 28.77 18.83 5.88
CA ARG A 446 29.59 17.61 5.99
C ARG A 446 31.08 17.95 6.10
N LYS A 447 31.59 18.86 5.28
CA LYS A 447 32.99 19.32 5.39
C LYS A 447 33.34 19.85 6.78
N ALA A 448 32.40 20.48 7.47
CA ALA A 448 32.61 20.99 8.83
C ALA A 448 32.54 19.87 9.89
N LEU A 449 31.60 18.94 9.76
CA LEU A 449 31.31 17.93 10.79
C LEU A 449 32.08 16.63 10.64
N GLU A 450 32.40 16.19 9.42
CA GLU A 450 33.03 14.92 9.12
C GLU A 450 34.39 14.71 9.84
N PRO A 451 35.25 15.74 10.00
CA PRO A 451 36.48 15.61 10.79
C PRO A 451 36.23 15.17 12.24
N TYR A 452 35.11 15.60 12.82
CA TYR A 452 34.70 15.23 14.18
C TYR A 452 33.92 13.91 14.18
N TYR A 453 33.14 13.65 13.13
CA TYR A 453 32.20 12.53 13.05
C TYR A 453 32.24 11.82 11.70
N PRO A 454 33.23 10.96 11.43
CA PRO A 454 33.34 10.25 10.15
C PRO A 454 32.15 9.33 9.82
N SER A 455 31.35 8.96 10.83
CA SER A 455 30.16 8.12 10.67
C SER A 455 29.10 8.74 9.77
N ILE A 456 29.09 10.07 9.58
CA ILE A 456 28.12 10.75 8.71
C ILE A 456 28.39 10.51 7.21
N ARG A 457 29.53 9.90 6.84
CA ARG A 457 29.83 9.56 5.42
C ARG A 457 28.80 8.64 4.79
N ASN A 458 28.20 7.76 5.59
CA ASN A 458 27.21 6.79 5.10
C ASN A 458 25.80 7.40 5.02
N MET A 459 25.60 8.59 5.58
CA MET A 459 24.32 9.29 5.61
C MET A 459 24.02 9.94 4.27
N HIS A 460 22.85 9.71 3.69
CA HIS A 460 22.39 10.40 2.49
C HIS A 460 20.87 10.61 2.49
N LEU A 461 20.40 11.65 1.79
CA LEU A 461 18.99 11.96 1.64
C LEU A 461 18.36 11.00 0.62
N THR A 462 17.20 10.43 0.96
CA THR A 462 16.45 9.49 0.12
C THR A 462 15.16 10.08 -0.43
N ASP A 463 14.57 11.04 0.27
CA ASP A 463 13.36 11.75 -0.15
C ASP A 463 13.38 13.21 0.29
N TYR A 464 12.76 14.08 -0.52
CA TYR A 464 12.67 15.52 -0.30
C TYR A 464 11.31 16.04 -0.79
N LYS A 465 10.47 16.51 0.13
CA LYS A 465 9.12 16.96 -0.15
C LYS A 465 8.92 18.40 0.32
N VAL A 466 8.46 19.24 -0.59
CA VAL A 466 8.13 20.65 -0.32
C VAL A 466 6.62 20.83 -0.42
N ARG A 467 6.02 21.48 0.57
CA ARG A 467 4.61 21.90 0.53
C ARG A 467 4.47 23.36 0.90
N VAL A 468 3.77 24.10 0.05
CA VAL A 468 3.33 25.47 0.34
C VAL A 468 2.10 25.38 1.23
N LEU A 469 2.08 26.11 2.35
CA LEU A 469 1.02 26.00 3.36
C LEU A 469 -0.11 27.01 3.14
N ASP A 470 0.21 28.21 2.65
CA ASP A 470 -0.76 29.29 2.41
C ASP A 470 -0.74 29.73 0.94
N GLU A 471 -1.76 29.36 0.17
CA GLU A 471 -1.84 29.73 -1.25
C GLU A 471 -2.13 31.24 -1.47
N LYS A 472 -2.56 31.97 -0.43
CA LYS A 472 -3.00 33.37 -0.54
C LYS A 472 -1.84 34.38 -0.59
N ASP A 473 -0.69 34.05 0.00
CA ASP A 473 0.46 34.97 0.11
C ASP A 473 1.52 34.75 -0.99
N ALA A 474 1.18 33.97 -2.02
CA ALA A 474 2.01 33.70 -3.21
C ALA A 474 3.46 33.37 -2.86
N SER A 475 4.42 34.25 -3.16
CA SER A 475 5.86 34.02 -2.94
C SER A 475 6.33 34.23 -1.49
N ALA A 476 5.49 34.76 -0.60
CA ALA A 476 5.78 34.92 0.82
C ALA A 476 5.14 33.83 1.69
N ALA A 477 4.49 32.85 1.06
CA ALA A 477 3.84 31.76 1.75
C ALA A 477 4.85 30.92 2.55
N LYS A 478 4.46 30.51 3.76
CA LYS A 478 5.24 29.54 4.52
C LYS A 478 5.35 28.23 3.76
N VAL A 479 6.57 27.70 3.76
CA VAL A 479 6.94 26.46 3.11
C VAL A 479 7.33 25.44 4.16
N ARG A 480 6.72 24.26 4.10
CA ARG A 480 7.13 23.09 4.87
C ARG A 480 7.98 22.19 4.01
N VAL A 481 9.15 21.83 4.52
CA VAL A 481 10.07 20.87 3.92
C VAL A 481 10.15 19.65 4.82
N LEU A 482 9.89 18.47 4.25
CA LEU A 482 10.11 17.18 4.87
C LEU A 482 11.25 16.47 4.13
N ILE A 483 12.24 15.99 4.87
CA ILE A 483 13.33 15.19 4.30
C ILE A 483 13.37 13.81 4.94
N GLU A 484 13.68 12.80 4.15
CA GLU A 484 14.03 11.46 4.64
C GLU A 484 15.52 11.22 4.41
N THR A 485 16.17 10.66 5.43
CA THR A 485 17.60 10.37 5.42
C THR A 485 17.83 8.94 5.88
N THR A 486 18.79 8.25 5.27
CA THR A 486 19.24 6.92 5.70
C THR A 486 20.75 6.89 5.91
N ASN A 487 21.21 6.01 6.79
CA ASN A 487 22.63 5.62 6.92
C ASN A 487 22.92 4.22 6.34
N GLY A 488 21.94 3.61 5.66
CA GLY A 488 22.01 2.24 5.14
C GLY A 488 21.50 1.16 6.11
N GLU A 489 21.37 1.47 7.40
CA GLU A 489 20.82 0.56 8.42
C GLU A 489 19.44 1.01 8.91
N THR A 490 19.28 2.33 9.10
CA THR A 490 18.08 2.97 9.62
C THR A 490 17.74 4.20 8.79
N SER A 491 16.45 4.53 8.69
CA SER A 491 15.95 5.74 8.05
C SER A 491 15.17 6.59 9.04
N TRP A 492 15.23 7.91 8.87
CA TRP A 492 14.51 8.87 9.69
C TRP A 492 14.04 10.07 8.88
N SER A 493 13.01 10.75 9.36
CA SER A 493 12.43 11.92 8.71
C SER A 493 12.41 13.12 9.62
N THR A 494 12.77 14.28 9.06
CA THR A 494 12.81 15.57 9.77
C THR A 494 12.07 16.64 8.98
N VAL A 495 11.60 17.68 9.68
CA VAL A 495 10.78 18.73 9.12
C VAL A 495 11.34 20.11 9.45
N GLY A 496 11.25 21.02 8.50
CA GLY A 496 11.56 22.43 8.70
C GLY A 496 10.50 23.31 8.04
N VAL A 497 10.21 24.45 8.65
CA VAL A 497 9.26 25.44 8.13
C VAL A 497 9.90 26.82 8.16
N SER A 498 9.71 27.57 7.07
CA SER A 498 10.09 28.97 6.94
C SER A 498 9.32 29.58 5.76
N GLU A 499 9.22 30.90 5.72
CA GLU A 499 8.81 31.66 4.53
C GLU A 499 9.81 31.50 3.37
N ASN A 500 11.03 31.04 3.67
CA ASN A 500 12.06 30.74 2.68
C ASN A 500 12.31 29.23 2.57
N VAL A 501 12.11 28.66 1.37
CA VAL A 501 12.32 27.23 1.11
C VAL A 501 13.73 26.74 1.44
N ILE A 502 14.75 27.57 1.23
CA ILE A 502 16.15 27.23 1.53
C ILE A 502 16.34 27.14 3.06
N GLU A 503 15.77 28.08 3.81
CA GLU A 503 15.85 28.07 5.27
C GLU A 503 15.03 26.91 5.87
N ALA A 504 13.83 26.64 5.34
CA ALA A 504 13.04 25.48 5.72
C ALA A 504 13.81 24.17 5.48
N SER A 505 14.48 24.08 4.32
CA SER A 505 15.34 22.93 3.98
C SER A 505 16.54 22.81 4.90
N TRP A 506 17.17 23.95 5.25
CA TRP A 506 18.26 23.98 6.19
C TRP A 506 17.84 23.50 7.58
N ASN A 507 16.70 23.96 8.08
CA ASN A 507 16.17 23.54 9.39
C ASN A 507 15.94 22.03 9.43
N ALA A 508 15.30 21.46 8.40
CA ALA A 508 15.10 20.01 8.28
C ALA A 508 16.44 19.25 8.22
N LEU A 509 17.41 19.77 7.45
CA LEU A 509 18.74 19.18 7.28
C LEU A 509 19.52 19.16 8.60
N VAL A 510 19.54 20.28 9.32
CA VAL A 510 20.21 20.40 10.62
C VAL A 510 19.65 19.41 11.62
N ASP A 511 18.33 19.28 11.70
CA ASP A 511 17.69 18.26 12.53
C ASP A 511 18.14 16.85 12.11
N SER A 512 18.20 16.56 10.81
CA SER A 512 18.64 15.24 10.33
C SER A 512 20.08 14.91 10.77
N PHE A 513 21.01 15.87 10.66
CA PHE A 513 22.37 15.70 11.16
C PHE A 513 22.44 15.57 12.68
N ARG A 514 21.70 16.39 13.42
CA ARG A 514 21.64 16.30 14.89
C ARG A 514 21.14 14.93 15.34
N TYR A 515 20.09 14.43 14.70
CA TYR A 515 19.53 13.11 14.98
C TYR A 515 20.55 12.00 14.71
N ALA A 516 21.22 12.02 13.55
CA ALA A 516 22.25 11.04 13.19
C ALA A 516 23.44 11.00 14.17
N LEU A 517 23.72 12.12 14.85
CA LEU A 517 24.82 12.28 15.77
C LEU A 517 24.46 11.98 17.24
N ILE A 518 23.21 11.65 17.55
CA ILE A 518 22.80 11.27 18.91
C ILE A 518 23.69 10.11 19.40
N GLY A 519 24.30 10.29 20.57
CA GLY A 519 25.15 9.29 21.22
C GLY A 519 26.53 9.09 20.56
N LYS A 520 26.87 9.83 19.51
CA LYS A 520 28.21 9.77 18.89
C LYS A 520 29.19 10.65 19.66
N LYS A 521 30.42 10.15 19.86
CA LYS A 521 31.51 10.93 20.47
C LYS A 521 32.37 11.55 19.37
N PRO A 522 32.76 12.83 19.49
CA PRO A 522 33.66 13.45 18.53
C PRO A 522 35.04 12.81 18.59
N LEU A 523 35.71 12.72 17.44
CA LEU A 523 37.14 12.44 17.41
C LEU A 523 37.92 13.67 17.93
N PRO A 524 39.02 13.45 18.69
CA PRO A 524 39.89 14.55 19.09
C PRO A 524 40.55 15.14 17.84
N ILE A 525 40.25 16.40 17.56
CA ILE A 525 40.92 17.15 16.49
C ILE A 525 42.03 17.99 17.13
N ALA A 526 43.24 17.94 16.58
CA ALA A 526 44.32 18.81 17.01
C ALA A 526 43.89 20.28 16.79
N PRO A 527 44.04 21.18 17.78
CA PRO A 527 43.68 22.58 17.58
C PRO A 527 44.48 23.15 16.40
N MET A 528 43.77 23.77 15.45
CA MET A 528 44.42 24.59 14.43
C MET A 528 45.05 25.79 15.14
N GLU A 529 46.35 25.72 15.42
CA GLU A 529 47.12 26.90 15.79
C GLU A 529 47.11 27.87 14.60
N TYR A 530 46.21 28.86 14.65
CA TYR A 530 46.39 30.06 13.86
C TYR A 530 47.61 30.80 14.42
N LYS A 531 48.78 30.55 13.84
CA LYS A 531 49.89 31.50 13.98
C LYS A 531 49.42 32.81 13.36
N GLU A 532 49.22 33.84 14.19
CA GLU A 532 49.16 35.21 13.70
C GLU A 532 50.43 35.45 12.89
N HIS A 533 50.30 35.45 11.56
CA HIS A 533 51.32 36.05 10.73
C HIS A 533 51.26 37.54 10.99
N VAL A 534 52.31 38.08 11.60
CA VAL A 534 52.55 39.52 11.69
C VAL A 534 52.53 40.04 10.25
N GLY A 535 51.42 40.65 9.86
CA GLY A 535 51.23 41.18 8.52
C GLY A 535 52.17 42.37 8.28
N LEU A 536 52.40 42.67 6.99
CA LEU A 536 53.04 43.91 6.58
C LEU A 536 52.24 45.10 7.09
N VAL A 537 52.88 45.93 7.92
CA VAL A 537 52.39 47.27 8.26
C VAL A 537 52.44 48.09 6.97
N ASN A 538 51.30 48.31 6.32
CA ASN A 538 51.20 49.29 5.24
C ASN A 538 51.30 50.68 5.86
N HIS A 539 52.37 51.41 5.49
CA HIS A 539 52.51 52.86 5.74
C HIS A 539 51.63 53.67 4.78
#